data_AF-A0A520CT57-F1
#
_entry.id   AF-A0A520CT57-F1
#
_cell.length_a   1.000
_cell.length_b   1.000
_cell.length_c   1.000
_cell.angle_alpha   90.00
_cell.angle_beta   90.00
_cell.angle_gamma   90.00
#
_symmetry.space_group_name_H-M   'P 1'
#
loop_
_entity.id
_entity.type
_entity.pdbx_description
1 polymer ?
#
loop_
_entity_poly.entity_id
_entity_poly.type
_entity_poly.pdbx_seq_one_letter_code
_entity_poly.pdbx_strand_id
1 'polypeptide(L)'
;GGGVSTWARSSVSKLLTEQLNNLASDLIQGVELNFGVNSSEDYSTGSLEQKTDLEIGLSKKLLNDRLTVTVGSSFGLEGPKTPGESSSNIAGNVNIDYLLSADGRYRLRFYRRNQNEGVVEGQIIETGLGFTLIVDYNKFREIFQSRKQKLRNQTEQKPKNETTN
;
A
#
# COMPACT_ATOMS: atom_id res chain seq x y z
N GLY A 1 33.80 -3.84 13.04
CA GLY A 1 33.52 -4.04 11.61
C GLY A 1 32.09 -4.49 11.37
N GLY A 2 31.09 -3.66 11.69
CA GLY A 2 29.66 -4.01 11.56
C GLY A 2 28.92 -3.34 10.40
N GLY A 3 29.47 -2.28 9.79
CA GLY A 3 28.78 -1.56 8.71
C GLY A 3 28.70 -2.36 7.42
N VAL A 4 29.83 -2.84 6.90
CA VAL A 4 29.91 -3.49 5.57
C VAL A 4 29.04 -4.76 5.45
N SER A 5 28.82 -5.50 6.52
CA SER A 5 27.92 -6.66 6.54
C SER A 5 26.45 -6.28 6.37
N THR A 6 26.00 -5.21 7.01
CA THR A 6 24.60 -4.74 6.95
C THR A 6 24.28 -4.17 5.57
N TRP A 7 25.20 -3.40 4.98
CA TRP A 7 25.06 -2.88 3.61
C TRP A 7 25.09 -3.98 2.54
N ALA A 8 25.99 -4.97 2.67
CA ALA A 8 26.08 -6.09 1.74
C ALA A 8 24.83 -6.99 1.81
N ARG A 9 24.32 -7.29 3.02
CA ARG A 9 23.09 -8.07 3.21
C ARG A 9 21.88 -7.37 2.64
N SER A 10 21.68 -6.07 2.93
CA SER A 10 20.57 -5.28 2.38
C SER A 10 20.57 -5.27 0.85
N SER A 11 21.76 -5.21 0.24
CA SER A 11 21.90 -5.19 -1.23
C SER A 11 21.61 -6.56 -1.86
N VAL A 12 22.08 -7.65 -1.26
CA VAL A 12 21.78 -9.02 -1.73
C VAL A 12 20.31 -9.35 -1.55
N SER A 13 19.71 -8.97 -0.41
CA SER A 13 18.28 -9.14 -0.17
C SER A 13 17.43 -8.39 -1.20
N LYS A 14 17.81 -7.17 -1.58
CA LYS A 14 17.14 -6.40 -2.65
C LYS A 14 17.23 -7.11 -4.00
N LEU A 15 18.41 -7.56 -4.40
CA LEU A 15 18.61 -8.25 -5.69
C LEU A 15 17.87 -9.61 -5.77
N LEU A 16 17.80 -10.35 -4.67
CA LEU A 16 17.03 -11.59 -4.60
C LEU A 16 15.52 -11.30 -4.63
N THR A 17 15.07 -10.26 -3.93
CA THR A 17 13.67 -9.83 -3.92
C THR A 17 13.21 -9.40 -5.31
N GLU A 18 14.02 -8.62 -6.04
CA GLU A 18 13.72 -8.21 -7.41
C GLU A 18 13.61 -9.41 -8.36
N GLN A 19 14.50 -10.39 -8.25
CA GLN A 19 14.44 -11.61 -9.08
C GLN A 19 13.22 -12.47 -8.76
N LEU A 20 12.85 -12.59 -7.49
CA LEU A 20 11.63 -13.30 -7.10
C LEU A 20 10.37 -12.58 -7.59
N ASN A 21 10.33 -11.25 -7.52
CA ASN A 21 9.21 -10.46 -8.04
C ASN A 21 9.07 -10.58 -9.58
N ASN A 22 10.20 -10.66 -10.30
CA ASN A 22 10.22 -10.86 -11.75
C ASN A 22 9.75 -12.26 -12.17
N LEU A 23 10.15 -13.30 -11.43
CA LEU A 23 9.70 -14.67 -11.69
C LEU A 23 8.24 -14.90 -11.29
N ALA A 24 7.79 -14.27 -10.20
CA ALA A 24 6.42 -14.39 -9.72
C ALA A 24 5.40 -13.65 -10.59
N SER A 25 5.81 -12.58 -11.29
CA SER A 25 4.96 -11.86 -12.25
C SER A 25 4.49 -12.74 -13.42
N ASP A 26 5.26 -13.77 -13.79
CA ASP A 26 4.98 -14.62 -14.96
C ASP A 26 4.32 -15.96 -14.58
N LEU A 27 4.44 -16.39 -13.32
CA LEU A 27 4.00 -17.73 -12.88
C LEU A 27 2.52 -17.80 -12.47
N ILE A 28 1.86 -16.67 -12.18
CA ILE A 28 0.44 -16.62 -11.79
C ILE A 28 -0.28 -15.53 -12.58
N GLN A 29 -0.88 -15.89 -13.72
CA GLN A 29 -1.68 -14.96 -14.53
C GLN A 29 -2.80 -14.29 -13.69
N GLY A 30 -2.76 -12.95 -13.64
CA GLY A 30 -3.79 -12.14 -13.00
C GLY A 30 -3.66 -11.98 -11.48
N VAL A 31 -2.52 -12.36 -10.89
CA VAL A 31 -2.20 -12.10 -9.48
C VAL A 31 -0.78 -11.57 -9.36
N GLU A 32 -0.62 -10.44 -8.68
CA GLU A 32 0.67 -9.82 -8.40
C GLU A 32 1.16 -10.32 -7.03
N LEU A 33 2.33 -10.96 -7.01
CA LEU A 33 2.96 -11.45 -5.78
C LEU A 33 4.22 -10.61 -5.52
N ASN A 34 4.36 -10.13 -4.29
CA ASN A 34 5.43 -9.23 -3.90
C ASN A 34 6.04 -9.66 -2.57
N PHE A 35 7.37 -9.76 -2.54
CA PHE A 35 8.14 -10.12 -1.36
C PHE A 35 8.93 -8.91 -0.86
N GLY A 36 9.15 -8.81 0.44
CA GLY A 36 9.98 -7.80 1.06
C GLY A 36 10.69 -8.35 2.29
N VAL A 37 11.94 -7.94 2.53
CA VAL A 37 12.66 -8.29 3.76
C VAL A 37 12.99 -7.00 4.49
N ASN A 38 12.51 -6.89 5.73
CA ASN A 38 12.79 -5.76 6.60
C ASN A 38 13.70 -6.22 7.74
N SER A 39 14.79 -5.50 7.97
CA SER A 39 15.73 -5.79 9.06
C SER A 39 15.90 -4.54 9.90
N SER A 40 15.64 -4.66 11.19
CA SER A 40 15.75 -3.58 12.17
C SER A 40 16.60 -4.00 13.35
N GLU A 41 17.31 -3.03 13.93
CA GLU A 41 18.04 -3.20 15.19
C GLU A 41 17.22 -2.56 16.31
N ASP A 42 16.88 -3.33 17.33
CA ASP A 42 16.19 -2.85 18.53
C ASP A 42 17.17 -2.76 19.71
N TYR A 43 17.11 -1.65 20.44
CA TYR A 43 17.91 -1.37 21.64
C TYR A 43 17.05 -1.24 22.90
N SER A 44 15.74 -1.51 22.80
CA SER A 44 14.76 -1.31 23.87
C SER A 44 15.04 -2.15 25.13
N THR A 45 15.78 -3.26 25.00
CA THR A 45 16.12 -4.18 26.11
C THR A 45 17.48 -3.91 26.77
N GLY A 46 18.23 -2.90 26.31
CA GLY A 46 19.58 -2.60 26.82
C GLY A 46 20.71 -3.44 26.20
N SER A 47 20.36 -4.41 25.36
CA SER A 47 21.26 -5.14 24.44
C SER A 47 20.79 -4.95 23.00
N LEU A 48 21.72 -5.01 22.04
CA LEU A 48 21.38 -4.94 20.62
C LEU A 48 20.70 -6.25 20.21
N GLU A 49 19.42 -6.18 19.88
CA GLU A 49 18.64 -7.28 19.31
C GLU A 49 18.38 -7.02 17.83
N GLN A 50 18.81 -7.95 16.97
CA GLN A 50 18.53 -7.89 15.54
C GLN A 50 17.21 -8.60 15.27
N LYS A 51 16.31 -7.91 14.56
CA LYS A 51 15.05 -8.48 14.09
C LYS A 51 15.01 -8.44 12.57
N THR A 52 14.66 -9.57 11.96
CA THR A 52 14.47 -9.67 10.51
C THR A 52 13.11 -10.28 10.23
N ASP A 53 12.28 -9.56 9.49
CA ASP A 53 10.93 -9.95 9.09
C ASP A 53 10.85 -10.10 7.56
N LEU A 54 10.27 -11.21 7.10
CA LEU A 54 9.92 -11.44 5.70
C LEU A 54 8.44 -11.14 5.48
N GLU A 55 8.15 -10.18 4.62
CA GLU A 55 6.82 -9.79 4.20
C GLU A 55 6.49 -10.42 2.85
N ILE A 56 5.30 -11.02 2.75
CA ILE A 56 4.75 -11.59 1.52
C ILE A 56 3.39 -10.96 1.29
N GLY A 57 3.21 -10.30 0.15
CA GLY A 57 1.93 -9.73 -0.26
C GLY A 57 1.45 -10.32 -1.57
N LEU A 58 0.17 -10.62 -1.62
CA LEU A 58 -0.56 -11.10 -2.79
C LEU A 58 -1.60 -10.04 -3.13
N SER A 59 -1.65 -9.55 -4.36
CA SER A 59 -2.67 -8.62 -4.81
C SER A 59 -3.34 -9.07 -6.10
N LYS A 60 -4.64 -8.80 -6.21
CA LYS A 60 -5.45 -9.16 -7.37
C LYS A 60 -6.32 -7.98 -7.78
N LYS A 61 -6.23 -7.62 -9.05
CA LYS A 61 -7.11 -6.64 -9.68
C LYS A 61 -8.32 -7.34 -10.28
N LEU A 62 -9.49 -6.76 -10.05
CA LEU A 62 -10.81 -7.26 -10.41
C LEU A 62 -11.62 -6.09 -10.97
N LEU A 63 -12.73 -6.40 -11.67
CA LEU A 63 -13.69 -5.41 -12.16
C LEU A 63 -13.05 -4.34 -13.07
N ASN A 64 -12.27 -4.76 -14.07
CA ASN A 64 -11.50 -3.87 -14.95
C ASN A 64 -10.62 -2.89 -14.14
N ASP A 65 -9.82 -3.44 -13.24
CA ASP A 65 -8.90 -2.72 -12.35
C ASP A 65 -9.57 -1.74 -11.37
N ARG A 66 -10.88 -1.84 -11.17
CA ARG A 66 -11.61 -1.01 -10.20
C ARG A 66 -11.54 -1.53 -8.78
N LEU A 67 -11.38 -2.83 -8.59
CA LEU A 67 -11.27 -3.46 -7.28
C LEU A 67 -9.91 -4.12 -7.14
N THR A 68 -9.11 -3.66 -6.20
CA THR A 68 -7.82 -4.27 -5.86
C THR A 68 -7.93 -4.88 -4.48
N VAL A 69 -7.73 -6.18 -4.39
CA VAL A 69 -7.68 -6.92 -3.13
C VAL A 69 -6.24 -7.33 -2.88
N THR A 70 -5.69 -6.90 -1.75
CA THR A 70 -4.32 -7.20 -1.33
C THR A 70 -4.34 -7.89 0.02
N VAL A 71 -3.66 -9.04 0.12
CA VAL A 71 -3.49 -9.79 1.36
C VAL A 71 -2.00 -9.90 1.64
N GLY A 72 -1.58 -9.51 2.84
CA GLY A 72 -0.20 -9.53 3.31
C GLY A 72 -0.01 -10.45 4.51
N SER A 73 1.13 -11.10 4.56
CA SER A 73 1.63 -11.88 5.70
C SER A 73 3.03 -11.42 6.06
N SER A 74 3.39 -11.46 7.34
CA SER A 74 4.75 -11.18 7.81
C SER A 74 5.24 -12.36 8.64
N PHE A 75 6.48 -12.79 8.38
CA PHE A 75 7.13 -13.93 9.01
C PHE A 75 8.45 -13.47 9.67
N GLY A 76 8.54 -13.57 10.99
CA GLY A 76 9.80 -13.33 11.70
C GLY A 76 10.84 -14.42 11.37
N LEU A 77 11.96 -14.02 10.76
CA LEU A 77 13.06 -14.90 10.37
C LEU A 77 14.15 -14.98 11.44
N GLU A 78 14.43 -13.87 12.11
CA GLU A 78 15.47 -13.74 13.14
C GLU A 78 15.02 -12.75 14.22
N GLY A 79 15.37 -13.03 15.48
CA GLY A 79 15.02 -12.19 16.64
C GLY A 79 14.26 -12.94 17.76
N PRO A 80 14.14 -12.34 18.96
CA PRO A 80 13.40 -12.92 20.07
C PRO A 80 11.91 -13.06 19.74
N LYS A 81 11.36 -14.27 19.93
CA LYS A 81 9.92 -14.53 19.75
C LYS A 81 9.17 -13.98 20.94
N THR A 82 8.18 -13.11 20.69
CA THR A 82 7.38 -12.56 21.79
C THR A 82 6.42 -13.64 22.30
N PRO A 83 6.31 -13.89 23.62
CA PRO A 83 5.35 -14.86 24.16
C PRO A 83 3.93 -14.47 23.76
N GLY A 84 3.21 -15.37 23.09
CA GLY A 84 1.89 -15.09 22.50
C GLY A 84 1.91 -14.78 21.00
N GLU A 85 3.10 -14.71 20.38
CA GLU A 85 3.21 -14.72 18.92
C GLU A 85 2.72 -16.05 18.36
N SER A 86 1.60 -16.00 17.64
CA SER A 86 1.32 -17.01 16.62
C SER A 86 2.37 -16.82 15.52
N SER A 87 3.39 -17.68 15.49
CA SER A 87 4.54 -17.63 14.57
C SER A 87 4.20 -17.79 13.06
N SER A 88 2.92 -17.69 12.73
CA SER A 88 2.35 -17.95 11.42
C SER A 88 1.01 -17.21 11.31
N ASN A 89 1.02 -15.88 11.41
CA ASN A 89 -0.14 -15.06 11.06
C ASN A 89 -0.23 -14.93 9.52
N ILE A 90 -0.55 -16.06 8.89
CA ILE A 90 -0.85 -16.12 7.46
C ILE A 90 -2.12 -15.29 7.24
N ALA A 91 -2.03 -14.27 6.38
CA ALA A 91 -3.10 -13.31 6.06
C ALA A 91 -3.52 -12.32 7.17
N GLY A 92 -2.56 -11.85 7.99
CA GLY A 92 -2.83 -10.84 9.02
C GLY A 92 -3.20 -9.44 8.49
N ASN A 93 -2.73 -9.09 7.29
CA ASN A 93 -2.96 -7.78 6.68
C ASN A 93 -3.87 -7.92 5.45
N VAL A 94 -4.95 -7.15 5.38
CA VAL A 94 -5.88 -7.16 4.24
C VAL A 94 -6.19 -5.72 3.85
N ASN A 95 -6.00 -5.38 2.58
CA ASN A 95 -6.39 -4.11 1.99
C ASN A 95 -7.34 -4.35 0.82
N ILE A 96 -8.43 -3.60 0.78
CA ILE A 96 -9.40 -3.61 -0.30
C ILE A 96 -9.57 -2.18 -0.79
N ASP A 97 -9.10 -1.90 -1.98
CA ASP A 97 -9.22 -0.60 -2.65
C ASP A 97 -10.27 -0.69 -3.76
N TYR A 98 -11.23 0.25 -3.77
CA TYR A 98 -12.25 0.35 -4.80
C TYR A 98 -12.30 1.75 -5.44
N LEU A 99 -12.20 1.80 -6.76
CA LEU A 99 -12.38 3.00 -7.57
C LEU A 99 -13.87 3.24 -7.84
N LEU A 100 -14.43 4.21 -7.13
CA LEU A 100 -15.83 4.63 -7.28
C LEU A 100 -16.04 5.32 -8.64
N SER A 101 -15.02 6.02 -9.16
CA SER A 101 -15.05 6.67 -10.46
C SER A 101 -14.03 6.07 -11.43
N ALA A 102 -14.40 6.01 -12.72
CA ALA A 102 -13.54 5.49 -13.79
C ALA A 102 -12.25 6.30 -13.96
N ASP A 103 -12.31 7.60 -13.63
CA ASP A 103 -11.17 8.52 -13.66
C ASP A 103 -10.30 8.46 -12.40
N GLY A 104 -10.63 7.60 -11.43
CA GLY A 104 -9.86 7.41 -10.20
C GLY A 104 -9.95 8.55 -9.18
N ARG A 105 -10.74 9.60 -9.44
CA ARG A 105 -10.91 10.74 -8.53
C ARG A 105 -11.54 10.37 -7.20
N TYR A 106 -12.35 9.33 -7.16
CA TYR A 106 -13.03 8.85 -5.96
C TYR A 106 -12.57 7.43 -5.64
N ARG A 107 -11.94 7.24 -4.49
CA ARG A 107 -11.45 5.93 -4.03
C ARG A 107 -11.90 5.63 -2.62
N LEU A 108 -12.32 4.40 -2.40
CA LEU A 108 -12.65 3.85 -1.10
C LEU A 108 -11.62 2.79 -0.73
N ARG A 109 -11.13 2.81 0.51
CA ARG A 109 -10.12 1.88 1.02
C ARG A 109 -10.61 1.27 2.32
N PHE A 110 -10.71 -0.04 2.37
CA PHE A 110 -10.86 -0.79 3.62
C PHE A 110 -9.53 -1.44 3.93
N TYR A 111 -9.11 -1.36 5.18
CA TYR A 111 -7.89 -2.02 5.60
C TYR A 111 -8.07 -2.68 6.96
N ARG A 112 -7.40 -3.81 7.12
CA ARG A 112 -7.17 -4.46 8.40
C ARG A 112 -5.67 -4.72 8.46
N ARG A 113 -5.00 -4.11 9.43
CA ARG A 113 -3.59 -4.33 9.68
C ARG A 113 -3.40 -4.93 11.06
N ASN A 114 -2.42 -5.80 11.15
CA ASN A 114 -2.02 -6.43 12.37
C ASN A 114 -0.64 -5.89 12.74
N GLN A 115 -0.57 -5.10 13.81
CA GLN A 115 0.66 -4.50 14.28
C GLN A 115 1.08 -5.16 15.60
N ASN A 116 2.35 -5.53 15.68
CA ASN A 116 2.97 -6.04 16.89
C ASN A 116 3.71 -4.87 17.55
N GLU A 117 3.12 -4.27 18.58
CA GLU A 117 3.79 -3.25 19.39
C GLU A 117 4.27 -3.86 20.71
N GLY A 118 5.59 -4.04 20.83
CA GLY A 118 6.29 -4.20 22.11
C GLY A 118 6.10 -5.53 22.87
N VAL A 119 7.05 -5.80 23.76
CA VAL A 119 7.18 -7.01 24.60
C VAL A 119 6.01 -7.18 25.60
N VAL A 120 5.14 -6.18 25.75
CA VAL A 120 4.15 -6.09 26.84
C VAL A 120 2.69 -6.09 26.38
N GLU A 121 2.34 -5.61 25.18
CA GLU A 121 0.93 -5.29 24.85
C GLU A 121 0.18 -6.33 23.97
N GLY A 122 0.87 -7.31 23.40
CA GLY A 122 0.21 -8.33 22.57
C GLY A 122 -0.26 -7.81 21.20
N GLN A 123 -1.08 -8.60 20.50
CA GLN A 123 -1.44 -8.36 19.09
C GLN A 123 -2.46 -7.21 18.94
N ILE A 124 -2.09 -6.12 18.27
CA ILE A 124 -3.01 -4.99 17.97
C ILE A 124 -3.57 -5.14 16.55
N ILE A 125 -4.88 -5.37 16.45
CA ILE A 125 -5.59 -5.40 15.16
C ILE A 125 -6.27 -4.05 14.95
N GLU A 126 -5.82 -3.31 13.94
CA GLU A 126 -6.46 -2.06 13.51
C GLU A 126 -7.26 -2.31 12.23
N THR A 127 -8.56 -2.02 12.27
CA THR A 127 -9.44 -2.06 11.09
C THR A 127 -9.99 -0.67 10.83
N GLY A 128 -9.94 -0.22 9.57
CA GLY A 128 -10.35 1.12 9.20
C GLY A 128 -10.94 1.21 7.80
N LEU A 129 -11.62 2.33 7.57
CA LEU A 129 -12.15 2.73 6.28
C LEU A 129 -11.63 4.14 5.95
N GLY A 130 -11.08 4.30 4.76
CA GLY A 130 -10.59 5.56 4.22
C GLY A 130 -11.31 5.90 2.91
N PHE A 131 -11.49 7.19 2.66
CA PHE A 131 -11.99 7.71 1.41
C PHE A 131 -11.03 8.77 0.87
N THR A 132 -10.73 8.72 -0.41
CA THR A 132 -9.81 9.64 -1.08
C THR A 132 -10.52 10.33 -2.23
N LEU A 133 -10.45 11.67 -2.24
CA LEU A 133 -10.92 12.52 -3.32
C LEU A 133 -9.73 13.28 -3.92
N ILE A 134 -9.48 13.07 -5.21
CA ILE A 134 -8.46 13.80 -5.97
C ILE A 134 -9.16 14.87 -6.81
N VAL A 135 -8.72 16.13 -6.68
CA VAL A 135 -9.29 17.28 -7.38
C VAL A 135 -8.19 18.03 -8.12
N ASP A 136 -8.33 18.12 -9.45
CA ASP A 136 -7.49 18.98 -10.29
C ASP A 136 -8.06 20.41 -10.33
N TYR A 137 -7.26 21.39 -9.93
CA TYR A 137 -7.65 22.81 -9.92
C TYR A 137 -6.52 23.71 -10.42
N ASN A 138 -6.89 24.81 -11.08
CA ASN A 138 -5.93 25.83 -11.53
C ASN A 138 -5.84 27.00 -10.55
N LYS A 139 -6.93 27.28 -9.81
CA LYS A 139 -6.98 28.31 -8.77
C LYS A 139 -7.65 27.74 -7.52
N PHE A 140 -7.11 28.00 -6.33
CA PHE A 140 -7.66 27.50 -5.05
C PHE A 140 -9.15 27.81 -4.85
N ARG A 141 -9.64 28.95 -5.37
CA ARG A 141 -11.06 29.34 -5.31
C ARG A 141 -11.97 28.36 -6.07
N GLU A 142 -11.45 27.63 -7.05
CA GLU A 142 -12.22 26.71 -7.90
C GLU A 142 -12.56 25.39 -7.19
N ILE A 143 -11.83 25.04 -6.11
CA ILE A 143 -12.09 23.81 -5.33
C ILE A 143 -13.46 23.86 -4.65
N PHE A 144 -13.88 25.05 -4.19
CA PHE A 144 -15.16 25.28 -3.52
C PHE A 144 -16.27 25.76 -4.47
N GLN A 145 -15.95 26.00 -5.76
CA GLN A 145 -16.96 26.38 -6.73
C GLN A 145 -17.79 25.17 -7.15
N SER A 146 -19.10 25.26 -6.92
CA SER A 146 -20.04 24.17 -7.21
C SER A 146 -19.95 23.78 -8.69
N ARG A 147 -20.00 22.46 -9.00
CA ARG A 147 -19.89 21.92 -10.38
C ARG A 147 -20.83 22.63 -11.37
N LYS A 148 -22.00 23.10 -10.90
CA LYS A 148 -22.95 23.89 -11.70
C LYS A 148 -22.37 25.20 -12.26
N GLN A 149 -21.51 25.90 -11.51
CA GLN A 149 -20.86 27.13 -11.99
C GLN A 149 -19.78 26.84 -13.04
N LYS A 150 -19.01 25.76 -12.87
CA LYS A 150 -17.97 25.36 -13.85
C LYS A 150 -18.58 24.99 -15.21
N LEU A 151 -19.71 24.27 -15.21
CA LEU A 151 -20.46 23.92 -16.42
C LEU A 151 -21.08 25.15 -17.11
N ARG A 152 -21.66 26.10 -16.35
CA ARG A 152 -22.19 27.34 -16.92
C ARG A 152 -21.10 28.18 -17.59
N ASN A 153 -19.95 28.35 -16.93
CA ASN A 153 -18.83 29.12 -17.47
C ASN A 153 -18.24 28.50 -18.73
N GLN A 154 -18.24 27.17 -18.87
CA GLN A 154 -17.79 26.49 -20.10
C GLN A 154 -18.81 26.60 -21.25
N THR A 155 -20.10 26.70 -20.93
CA THR A 155 -21.16 26.81 -21.95
C THR A 155 -21.24 28.25 -22.49
N GLU A 156 -20.97 29.26 -21.65
CA GLU A 156 -20.94 30.68 -22.03
C GLU A 156 -19.69 31.08 -22.84
N GLN A 157 -18.60 30.29 -22.78
CA GLN A 157 -17.34 30.57 -23.49
C GLN A 157 -17.21 29.92 -24.87
N LYS A 158 -18.23 29.17 -25.36
CA LYS A 158 -18.24 28.75 -26.77
C LYS A 158 -18.57 29.98 -27.64
N PRO A 159 -17.67 30.44 -28.53
CA PRO A 159 -17.96 31.57 -29.40
C PRO A 159 -19.14 31.23 -30.31
N LYS A 160 -20.11 32.14 -30.35
CA LYS A 160 -21.37 32.04 -31.08
C LYS A 160 -21.23 32.37 -32.57
N ASN A 161 -20.11 32.02 -33.18
CA ASN A 161 -19.83 32.38 -34.57
C ASN A 161 -19.69 31.13 -35.41
N GLU A 162 -20.74 30.84 -36.19
CA GLU A 162 -20.69 30.62 -37.63
C GLU A 162 -22.04 30.07 -38.10
N THR A 163 -22.98 30.99 -38.34
CA THR A 163 -24.10 30.79 -39.27
C THR A 163 -24.56 32.16 -39.72
N THR A 164 -23.87 32.67 -40.74
CA THR A 164 -24.44 33.69 -41.63
C THR A 164 -24.03 33.30 -43.03
N ASN A 165 -25.06 33.03 -43.83
CA ASN A 165 -25.03 32.70 -45.26
C ASN A 165 -24.36 33.80 -46.10
#